data_AF-A0A965AAV1-F1
#
_entry.id   AF-A0A965AAV1-F1
#
_cell.length_a   1.000
_cell.length_b   1.000
_cell.length_c   1.000
_cell.angle_alpha   90.00
_cell.angle_beta   90.00
_cell.angle_gamma   90.00
#
_symmetry.space_group_name_H-M   'P 1'
#
loop_
_entity.id
_entity.type
_entity.pdbx_description
1 polymer ?
#
loop_
_entity_poly.entity_id
_entity_poly.type
_entity_poly.pdbx_seq_one_letter_code
_entity_poly.pdbx_strand_id
1 'polypeptide(L)'
;MGSDQTAGRESVELAKRVAASHNPTEHGSSDSEGEHHHGAGHQVGTVALALGALGVVYGDIGTSPLYSLKETFTEKSHVMTVDRINVFGVCSLAFWALILIISVKYLMFVMRADNKGEGGILALTALVGRNSSNGKKAGLLVALGVFGTALLYGDGIITPAISVLSAVEGLEEVSTSFADWVVPIAVVILVGLFVVQRRGTGAVGKVFGPIMMLWFATLAIVGVSKIIPDP
;
A
#
# COMPACT_ATOMS: atom_id res chain seq x y z
N MET A 1 74.93 -5.25 -28.34
CA MET A 1 74.51 -3.86 -28.63
C MET A 1 73.12 -3.92 -29.26
N GLY A 2 72.11 -3.12 -28.91
CA GLY A 2 72.04 -1.96 -28.04
C GLY A 2 70.67 -1.87 -27.35
N SER A 3 70.66 -1.06 -26.30
CA SER A 3 69.61 -0.78 -25.34
C SER A 3 68.56 0.19 -25.90
N ASP A 4 67.28 -0.15 -25.79
CA ASP A 4 66.17 0.83 -25.86
C ASP A 4 65.45 0.87 -24.51
N GLN A 5 65.95 1.76 -23.65
CA GLN A 5 65.44 2.02 -22.30
C GLN A 5 65.00 3.50 -22.23
N THR A 6 64.08 3.90 -23.12
CA THR A 6 63.64 5.29 -23.27
C THR A 6 62.13 5.50 -23.15
N ALA A 7 61.30 4.46 -23.19
CA ALA A 7 59.83 4.60 -23.15
C ALA A 7 59.21 4.93 -21.77
N GLY A 8 60.02 5.09 -20.72
CA GLY A 8 59.51 5.30 -19.34
C GLY A 8 59.51 6.74 -18.85
N ARG A 9 60.37 7.62 -19.38
CA ARG A 9 60.59 8.95 -18.80
C ARG A 9 59.65 10.02 -19.33
N GLU A 10 59.34 10.02 -20.63
CA GLU A 10 58.39 10.97 -21.23
C GLU A 10 56.97 10.79 -20.71
N SER A 11 56.54 9.54 -20.52
CA SER A 11 55.21 9.19 -20.05
C SER A 11 54.93 9.73 -18.64
N VAL A 12 55.96 9.75 -17.79
CA VAL A 12 55.88 10.26 -16.42
C VAL A 12 55.89 11.79 -16.40
N GLU A 13 56.61 12.43 -17.33
CA GLU A 13 56.62 13.89 -17.46
C GLU A 13 55.29 14.43 -18.00
N LEU A 14 54.68 13.72 -18.95
CA LEU A 14 53.35 14.03 -19.49
C LEU A 14 52.28 13.94 -18.38
N ALA A 15 52.32 12.88 -17.56
CA ALA A 15 51.40 12.72 -16.43
C ALA A 15 51.54 13.83 -15.38
N LYS A 16 52.77 14.29 -15.10
CA LYS A 16 53.02 15.44 -14.20
C LYS A 16 52.48 16.76 -14.75
N ARG A 17 52.57 16.99 -16.06
CA ARG A 17 52.03 18.22 -16.69
C ARG A 17 50.50 18.24 -16.70
N VAL A 18 49.86 17.09 -16.91
CA VAL A 18 48.40 16.98 -16.83
C VAL A 18 47.91 17.22 -15.40
N ALA A 19 48.57 16.65 -14.39
CA ALA A 19 48.23 16.86 -12.99
C ALA A 19 48.43 18.32 -12.53
N ALA A 20 49.41 19.04 -13.07
CA ALA A 20 49.66 20.46 -12.74
C ALA A 20 48.64 21.43 -13.38
N SER A 21 47.86 20.99 -14.37
CA SER A 21 46.87 21.83 -15.07
C SER A 21 45.50 21.92 -14.40
N HIS A 22 45.23 21.07 -13.40
CA HIS A 22 43.96 21.05 -12.67
C HIS A 22 44.18 21.53 -11.23
N ASN A 23 44.28 22.86 -11.06
CA ASN A 23 44.22 23.50 -9.76
C ASN A 23 42.85 24.20 -9.61
N PRO A 24 41.96 23.75 -8.71
CA PRO A 24 40.65 24.36 -8.52
C PRO A 24 40.71 25.39 -7.38
N THR A 25 41.06 26.63 -7.69
CA THR A 25 40.77 27.79 -6.82
C THR A 25 40.73 29.06 -7.66
N GLU A 26 39.55 29.65 -7.83
CA GLU A 26 39.33 31.09 -7.61
C GLU A 26 37.83 31.45 -7.63
N HIS A 27 37.45 32.28 -6.64
CA HIS A 27 36.11 32.79 -6.34
C HIS A 27 35.66 33.87 -7.32
N GLY A 28 34.37 33.92 -7.61
CA GLY A 28 33.68 35.09 -8.15
C GLY A 28 32.32 35.27 -7.47
N SER A 29 32.29 36.12 -6.45
CA SER A 29 31.08 36.62 -5.80
C SER A 29 30.44 37.73 -6.65
N SER A 30 29.18 37.55 -7.04
CA SER A 30 28.29 38.65 -7.39
C SER A 30 26.91 38.36 -6.82
N ASP A 31 26.60 39.03 -5.73
CA ASP A 31 25.24 39.15 -5.20
C ASP A 31 24.33 39.81 -6.23
N SER A 32 23.18 39.20 -6.47
CA SER A 32 22.02 39.84 -7.08
C SER A 32 20.78 39.12 -6.53
N GLU A 33 20.20 39.75 -5.52
CA GLU A 33 18.89 39.47 -4.96
C GLU A 33 17.81 39.52 -6.06
N GLY A 34 16.83 38.61 -6.03
CA GLY A 34 15.73 38.65 -6.98
C GLY A 34 14.83 37.41 -7.01
N GLU A 35 13.96 37.32 -6.00
CA GLU A 35 12.64 36.67 -6.05
C GLU A 35 12.56 35.13 -6.06
N HIS A 36 12.50 34.59 -4.84
CA HIS A 36 11.87 33.31 -4.53
C HIS A 36 10.38 33.31 -4.90
N HIS A 37 10.04 32.86 -6.11
CA HIS A 37 8.70 32.34 -6.38
C HIS A 37 8.60 30.92 -5.79
N HIS A 38 8.33 30.83 -4.48
CA HIS A 38 7.83 29.60 -3.85
C HIS A 38 6.41 29.33 -4.37
N GLY A 39 6.33 28.73 -5.56
CA GLY A 39 5.09 28.32 -6.18
C GLY A 39 4.34 27.33 -5.31
N ALA A 40 3.12 27.70 -4.93
CA ALA A 40 2.11 26.89 -4.25
C ALA A 40 1.72 25.57 -4.97
N GLY A 41 2.44 25.15 -6.02
CA GLY A 41 2.23 23.92 -6.76
C GLY A 41 2.80 22.65 -6.10
N HIS A 42 3.76 22.77 -5.17
CA HIS A 42 4.37 21.59 -4.53
C HIS A 42 3.49 20.98 -3.43
N GLN A 43 2.79 21.81 -2.63
CA GLN A 43 1.95 21.34 -1.53
C GLN A 43 0.65 20.65 -2.02
N VAL A 44 0.07 21.13 -3.12
CA VAL A 44 -1.13 20.52 -3.73
C VAL A 44 -0.82 19.10 -4.23
N GLY A 45 0.39 18.88 -4.76
CA GLY A 45 0.86 17.56 -5.16
C GLY A 45 1.00 16.60 -3.99
N THR A 46 1.63 17.02 -2.89
CA THR A 46 1.85 16.17 -1.71
C THR A 46 0.54 15.82 -0.99
N VAL A 47 -0.38 16.77 -0.86
CA VAL A 47 -1.70 16.49 -0.24
C VAL A 47 -2.54 15.57 -1.12
N ALA A 48 -2.55 15.76 -2.44
CA ALA A 48 -3.28 14.88 -3.36
C ALA A 48 -2.72 13.45 -3.37
N LEU A 49 -1.39 13.30 -3.30
CA LEU A 49 -0.72 12.00 -3.20
C LEU A 49 -1.00 11.33 -1.84
N ALA A 50 -0.96 12.09 -0.75
CA ALA A 50 -1.31 11.59 0.58
C ALA A 50 -2.78 11.14 0.65
N LEU A 51 -3.71 11.93 0.09
CA LEU A 51 -5.13 11.56 0.02
C LEU A 51 -5.36 10.32 -0.85
N GLY A 52 -4.63 10.18 -1.96
CA GLY A 52 -4.67 8.97 -2.79
C GLY A 52 -4.17 7.74 -2.02
N ALA A 53 -3.03 7.85 -1.34
CA ALA A 53 -2.46 6.77 -0.54
C ALA A 53 -3.37 6.38 0.64
N LEU A 54 -3.88 7.37 1.38
CA LEU A 54 -4.83 7.16 2.47
C LEU A 54 -6.13 6.54 1.95
N GLY A 55 -6.67 7.03 0.83
CA GLY A 55 -7.88 6.47 0.23
C GLY A 55 -7.72 4.99 -0.14
N VAL A 56 -6.58 4.61 -0.72
CA VAL A 56 -6.30 3.20 -1.05
C VAL A 56 -6.17 2.35 0.23
N VAL A 57 -5.38 2.78 1.20
CA VAL A 57 -5.13 2.01 2.44
C VAL A 57 -6.39 1.90 3.30
N TYR A 58 -7.10 2.99 3.51
CA TYR A 58 -8.34 2.98 4.28
C TYR A 58 -9.50 2.32 3.52
N GLY A 59 -9.48 2.32 2.19
CA GLY A 59 -10.45 1.56 1.39
C GLY A 59 -10.36 0.07 1.66
N ASP A 60 -9.15 -0.49 1.56
CA ASP A 60 -8.89 -1.91 1.80
C ASP A 60 -9.26 -2.34 3.24
N ILE A 61 -8.88 -1.51 4.22
CA ILE A 61 -9.18 -1.75 5.64
C ILE A 61 -10.68 -1.61 5.93
N GLY A 62 -11.37 -0.67 5.28
CA GLY A 62 -12.76 -0.32 5.58
C GLY A 62 -13.79 -1.24 4.94
N THR A 63 -13.51 -1.82 3.78
CA THR A 63 -14.45 -2.71 3.08
C THR A 63 -14.52 -4.10 3.69
N SER A 64 -13.40 -4.59 4.24
CA SER A 64 -13.28 -5.96 4.76
C SER A 64 -14.25 -6.27 5.93
N PRO A 65 -14.43 -5.37 6.93
CA PRO A 65 -15.44 -5.56 7.98
C PRO A 65 -16.87 -5.56 7.46
N LEU A 66 -17.19 -4.72 6.47
CA LEU A 66 -18.54 -4.63 5.91
C LEU A 66 -18.94 -5.91 5.18
N TYR A 67 -18.04 -6.49 4.39
CA TYR A 67 -18.24 -7.81 3.79
C TYR A 67 -18.44 -8.88 4.87
N SER A 68 -17.55 -8.90 5.87
CA SER A 68 -17.60 -9.90 6.94
C SER A 68 -18.91 -9.83 7.72
N LEU A 69 -19.41 -8.61 7.99
CA LEU A 69 -20.70 -8.39 8.63
C LEU A 69 -21.85 -8.88 7.74
N LYS A 70 -21.86 -8.52 6.45
CA LYS A 70 -22.85 -9.00 5.49
C LYS A 70 -22.90 -10.54 5.46
N GLU A 71 -21.75 -11.20 5.37
CA GLU A 71 -21.66 -12.66 5.28
C GLU A 71 -22.15 -13.35 6.57
N THR A 72 -21.90 -12.74 7.73
CA THR A 72 -22.37 -13.25 9.02
C THR A 72 -23.90 -13.30 9.12
N PHE A 73 -24.59 -12.37 8.44
CA PHE A 73 -26.06 -12.25 8.49
C PHE A 73 -26.78 -12.76 7.23
N THR A 74 -26.06 -13.23 6.21
CA THR A 74 -26.65 -13.77 4.97
C THR A 74 -27.13 -15.21 5.15
N GLU A 75 -28.25 -15.57 4.51
CA GLU A 75 -29.06 -16.77 4.76
C GLU A 75 -28.33 -18.12 4.71
N LYS A 76 -27.18 -18.21 4.02
CA LYS A 76 -26.38 -19.45 3.94
C LYS A 76 -25.74 -19.85 5.27
N SER A 77 -25.62 -18.92 6.21
CA SER A 77 -24.83 -19.10 7.43
C SER A 77 -25.58 -19.78 8.58
N HIS A 78 -26.91 -20.02 8.50
CA HIS A 78 -27.80 -20.83 9.39
C HIS A 78 -27.55 -20.87 10.94
N VAL A 79 -26.63 -20.08 11.48
CA VAL A 79 -26.07 -20.22 12.84
C VAL A 79 -26.54 -19.10 13.75
N MET A 80 -27.06 -18.00 13.21
CA MET A 80 -27.51 -16.84 14.01
C MET A 80 -28.85 -16.33 13.52
N THR A 81 -29.86 -16.36 14.39
CA THR A 81 -31.04 -15.53 14.22
C THR A 81 -30.61 -14.06 14.29
N VAL A 82 -31.21 -13.20 13.46
CA VAL A 82 -31.03 -11.74 13.52
C VAL A 82 -31.71 -11.22 14.79
N ASP A 83 -31.08 -11.49 15.92
CA ASP A 83 -31.48 -11.01 17.24
C ASP A 83 -30.59 -9.85 17.67
N ARG A 84 -31.14 -8.95 18.48
CA ARG A 84 -30.47 -7.72 18.92
C ARG A 84 -29.14 -8.02 19.60
N ILE A 85 -29.09 -9.09 20.39
CA ILE A 85 -27.89 -9.53 21.12
C ILE A 85 -26.78 -9.96 20.15
N ASN A 86 -27.16 -10.71 19.11
CA ASN A 86 -26.24 -11.22 18.11
C ASN A 86 -25.64 -10.08 17.26
N VAL A 87 -26.48 -9.13 16.86
CA VAL A 87 -26.04 -7.95 16.09
C VAL A 87 -25.04 -7.12 16.89
N PHE A 88 -25.38 -6.77 18.14
CA PHE A 88 -24.46 -6.01 18.99
C PHE A 88 -23.18 -6.79 19.34
N GLY A 89 -23.29 -8.12 19.53
CA GLY A 89 -22.15 -8.99 19.79
C GLY A 89 -21.15 -9.02 18.63
N VAL A 90 -21.63 -9.22 17.40
CA VAL A 90 -20.79 -9.23 16.19
C VAL A 90 -20.21 -7.84 15.92
N CYS A 91 -21.00 -6.77 16.05
CA CYS A 91 -20.50 -5.40 15.89
C CYS A 91 -19.41 -5.05 16.92
N SER A 92 -19.59 -5.46 18.18
CA SER A 92 -18.60 -5.25 19.24
C SER A 92 -17.31 -6.05 18.99
N LEU A 93 -17.44 -7.30 18.56
CA LEU A 93 -16.30 -8.14 18.17
C LEU A 93 -15.53 -7.52 17.00
N ALA A 94 -16.22 -7.05 15.96
CA ALA A 94 -15.60 -6.38 14.82
C ALA A 94 -14.88 -5.10 15.25
N PHE A 95 -15.52 -4.28 16.09
CA PHE A 95 -14.94 -3.05 16.62
C PHE A 95 -13.65 -3.32 17.41
N TRP A 96 -13.68 -4.24 18.38
CA TRP A 96 -12.51 -4.57 19.19
C TRP A 96 -11.42 -5.28 18.37
N ALA A 97 -11.80 -6.15 17.44
CA ALA A 97 -10.84 -6.81 16.56
C ALA A 97 -10.10 -5.78 15.69
N LEU A 98 -10.80 -4.81 15.10
CA LEU A 98 -10.17 -3.76 14.29
C LEU A 98 -9.23 -2.90 15.12
N ILE A 99 -9.64 -2.47 16.32
CA ILE A 99 -8.79 -1.68 17.21
C ILE A 99 -7.54 -2.47 17.63
N LEU A 100 -7.70 -3.72 18.08
CA LEU A 100 -6.58 -4.51 18.54
C LEU A 100 -5.64 -4.93 17.41
N ILE A 101 -6.17 -5.28 16.24
CA ILE A 101 -5.36 -5.70 15.10
C ILE A 101 -4.66 -4.49 14.49
N ILE A 102 -5.39 -3.45 14.08
CA ILE A 102 -4.82 -2.33 13.32
C ILE A 102 -4.02 -1.40 14.22
N SER A 103 -4.54 -1.05 15.40
CA SER A 103 -3.85 -0.11 16.29
C SER A 103 -2.79 -0.82 17.12
N VAL A 104 -3.13 -1.88 17.84
CA VAL A 104 -2.19 -2.48 18.80
C VAL A 104 -1.19 -3.41 18.10
N LYS A 105 -1.64 -4.44 17.38
CA LYS A 105 -0.76 -5.43 16.74
C LYS A 105 0.12 -4.79 15.66
N TYR A 106 -0.48 -4.05 14.74
CA TYR A 106 0.26 -3.46 13.62
C TYR A 106 1.22 -2.35 14.07
N LEU A 107 0.81 -1.42 14.94
CA LEU A 107 1.72 -0.35 15.38
C LEU A 107 2.79 -0.84 16.36
N MET A 108 2.46 -1.74 17.31
CA MET A 108 3.46 -2.18 18.29
C MET A 108 4.43 -3.22 17.76
N PHE A 109 3.98 -4.13 16.89
CA PHE A 109 4.80 -5.28 16.46
C PHE A 109 5.33 -5.09 15.04
N VAL A 110 4.46 -4.76 14.08
CA VAL A 110 4.84 -4.70 12.66
C VAL A 110 5.66 -3.45 12.35
N MET A 111 5.21 -2.27 12.79
CA MET A 111 5.93 -1.01 12.58
C MET A 111 7.23 -0.91 13.38
N ARG A 112 7.38 -1.74 14.42
CA ARG A 112 8.58 -1.80 15.27
C ARG A 112 9.60 -2.84 14.79
N ALA A 113 9.18 -3.75 13.91
CA ALA A 113 10.05 -4.70 13.21
C ALA A 113 10.51 -4.10 11.87
N ASP A 114 11.01 -2.87 11.90
CA ASP A 114 11.59 -2.21 10.74
C ASP A 114 13.09 -2.51 10.64
N ASN A 115 13.61 -2.53 9.42
CA ASN A 115 15.05 -2.58 9.19
C ASN A 115 15.43 -1.35 8.37
N LYS A 116 15.87 -0.30 9.05
CA LYS A 116 16.32 0.97 8.44
C LYS A 116 15.27 1.61 7.52
N GLY A 117 14.00 1.62 7.93
CA GLY A 117 12.92 2.27 7.18
C GLY A 117 12.36 1.49 5.98
N GLU A 118 12.93 0.33 5.62
CA GLU A 118 12.27 -0.64 4.73
C GLU A 118 11.49 -1.65 5.59
N GLY A 119 10.21 -1.36 5.80
CA GLY A 119 9.30 -2.25 6.53
C GLY A 119 8.80 -3.40 5.65
N GLY A 120 8.51 -4.54 6.28
CA GLY A 120 7.74 -5.61 5.67
C GLY A 120 8.47 -6.95 5.53
N ILE A 121 7.68 -7.97 5.20
CA ILE A 121 8.13 -9.36 5.15
C ILE A 121 9.23 -9.58 4.11
N LEU A 122 9.22 -8.82 3.01
CA LEU A 122 10.23 -8.85 1.96
C LEU A 122 11.59 -8.29 2.40
N ALA A 123 11.59 -7.17 3.14
CA ALA A 123 12.81 -6.57 3.68
C ALA A 123 13.47 -7.47 4.73
N LEU A 124 12.66 -8.10 5.58
CA LEU A 124 13.13 -9.06 6.59
C LEU A 124 13.69 -10.35 5.96
N THR A 125 13.06 -10.84 4.89
CA THR A 125 13.53 -12.00 4.13
C THR A 125 14.88 -11.73 3.45
N ALA A 126 15.05 -10.54 2.87
CA ALA A 126 16.29 -10.12 2.21
C ALA A 126 17.45 -9.91 3.19
N LEU A 127 17.18 -9.44 4.41
CA LEU A 127 18.20 -9.18 5.43
C LEU A 127 18.78 -10.47 6.04
N VAL A 128 17.95 -11.49 6.22
CA VAL A 128 18.34 -12.81 6.72
C VAL A 128 19.38 -13.48 5.81
N GLY A 129 19.23 -13.33 4.50
CA GLY A 129 20.17 -13.89 3.52
C GLY A 129 21.58 -13.31 3.60
N ARG A 130 21.75 -12.08 4.14
CA ARG A 130 23.03 -11.37 4.21
C ARG A 130 23.82 -11.56 5.50
N ASN A 131 23.17 -11.86 6.63
CA ASN A 131 23.80 -11.76 7.96
C ASN A 131 23.85 -13.07 8.77
N SER A 132 23.46 -14.21 8.20
CA SER A 132 23.37 -15.47 8.93
C SER A 132 24.58 -16.37 8.71
N SER A 133 25.43 -16.51 9.74
CA SER A 133 26.58 -17.43 9.77
C SER A 133 26.16 -18.92 9.86
N ASN A 134 24.88 -19.21 10.06
CA ASN A 134 24.32 -20.56 10.21
C ASN A 134 23.35 -20.88 9.07
N GLY A 135 23.84 -21.55 8.02
CA GLY A 135 23.09 -21.81 6.78
C GLY A 135 21.72 -22.49 6.95
N LYS A 136 21.54 -23.35 7.97
CA LYS A 136 20.25 -24.00 8.26
C LYS A 136 19.18 -23.03 8.79
N LYS A 137 19.57 -22.11 9.69
CA LYS A 137 18.66 -21.08 10.23
C LYS A 137 18.33 -20.03 9.17
N ALA A 138 19.32 -19.70 8.33
CA ALA A 138 19.12 -18.82 7.18
C ALA A 138 18.07 -19.39 6.20
N GLY A 139 18.20 -20.67 5.84
CA GLY A 139 17.26 -21.35 4.95
C GLY A 139 15.83 -21.39 5.50
N LEU A 140 15.66 -21.69 6.80
CA LEU A 140 14.34 -21.69 7.43
C LEU A 140 13.69 -20.30 7.43
N LEU A 141 14.46 -19.26 7.75
CA LEU A 141 13.96 -17.88 7.77
C LEU A 141 13.61 -17.36 6.37
N VAL A 142 14.39 -17.74 5.35
CA VAL A 142 14.05 -17.45 3.95
C VAL A 142 12.77 -18.17 3.53
N ALA A 143 12.60 -19.45 3.90
CA ALA A 143 11.38 -20.20 3.60
C ALA A 143 10.14 -19.57 4.27
N LEU A 144 10.26 -19.14 5.53
CA LEU A 144 9.22 -18.39 6.24
C LEU A 144 8.87 -17.07 5.55
N GLY A 145 9.89 -16.38 5.03
CA GLY A 145 9.74 -15.15 4.27
C GLY A 145 9.02 -15.31 2.93
N VAL A 146 9.41 -16.33 2.15
CA VAL A 146 8.74 -16.72 0.90
C VAL A 146 7.30 -17.13 1.18
N PHE A 147 7.08 -17.94 2.22
CA PHE A 147 5.74 -18.34 2.63
C PHE A 147 4.85 -17.14 2.99
N GLY A 148 5.36 -16.21 3.79
CA GLY A 148 4.64 -15.00 4.14
C GLY A 148 4.38 -14.07 2.93
N THR A 149 5.31 -14.00 1.98
CA THR A 149 5.12 -13.28 0.71
C THR A 149 4.01 -13.92 -0.13
N ALA A 150 3.94 -15.26 -0.18
CA ALA A 150 2.90 -15.98 -0.89
C ALA A 150 1.52 -15.74 -0.26
N LEU A 151 1.42 -15.69 1.07
CA LEU A 151 0.19 -15.33 1.76
C LEU A 151 -0.25 -13.90 1.44
N LEU A 152 0.68 -12.94 1.42
CA LEU A 152 0.38 -11.55 1.05
C LEU A 152 -0.08 -11.43 -0.41
N TYR A 153 0.53 -12.19 -1.32
CA TYR A 153 0.09 -12.23 -2.71
C TYR A 153 -1.30 -12.86 -2.87
N GLY A 154 -1.60 -13.90 -2.09
CA GLY A 154 -2.92 -14.50 -2.02
C GLY A 154 -3.98 -13.50 -1.56
N ASP A 155 -3.71 -12.78 -0.48
CA ASP A 155 -4.59 -11.72 0.04
C ASP A 155 -4.84 -10.63 -1.02
N GLY A 156 -3.78 -10.18 -1.70
CA GLY A 156 -3.86 -9.19 -2.78
C GLY A 156 -4.67 -9.63 -4.00
N ILE A 157 -4.87 -10.93 -4.22
CA ILE A 157 -5.74 -11.48 -5.28
C ILE A 157 -7.18 -11.63 -4.79
N ILE A 158 -7.37 -12.05 -3.54
CA ILE A 158 -8.68 -12.39 -2.98
C ILE A 158 -9.52 -11.13 -2.73
N THR A 159 -8.93 -10.07 -2.16
CA THR A 159 -9.69 -8.90 -1.72
C THR A 159 -10.44 -8.17 -2.85
N PRO A 160 -9.85 -7.91 -4.03
CA PRO A 160 -10.59 -7.31 -5.14
C PRO A 160 -11.75 -8.18 -5.62
N ALA A 161 -11.58 -9.50 -5.64
CA ALA A 161 -12.61 -10.43 -6.07
C ALA A 161 -13.80 -10.46 -5.09
N ILE A 162 -13.52 -10.61 -3.80
CA ILE A 162 -14.55 -10.65 -2.75
C ILE A 162 -15.28 -9.31 -2.64
N SER A 163 -14.55 -8.19 -2.64
CA SER A 163 -15.16 -6.86 -2.51
C SER A 163 -16.10 -6.54 -3.67
N VAL A 164 -15.70 -6.81 -4.92
CA VAL A 164 -16.56 -6.59 -6.09
C VAL A 164 -17.75 -7.55 -6.09
N LEU A 165 -17.54 -8.83 -5.78
CA LEU A 165 -18.62 -9.80 -5.73
C LEU A 165 -19.66 -9.40 -4.67
N SER A 166 -19.22 -9.08 -3.46
CA SER A 166 -20.09 -8.64 -2.37
C SER A 166 -20.89 -7.39 -2.72
N ALA A 167 -20.30 -6.45 -3.47
CA ALA A 167 -20.98 -5.23 -3.91
C ALA A 167 -22.07 -5.53 -4.96
N VAL A 168 -21.81 -6.46 -5.89
CA VAL A 168 -22.76 -6.84 -6.94
C VAL A 168 -23.87 -7.72 -6.39
N GLU A 169 -23.58 -8.61 -5.44
CA GLU A 169 -24.59 -9.40 -4.72
C GLU A 169 -25.62 -8.53 -3.99
N GLY A 170 -25.27 -7.29 -3.61
CA GLY A 170 -26.26 -6.34 -3.07
C GLY A 170 -27.40 -6.01 -4.04
N LEU A 171 -27.23 -6.28 -5.35
CA LEU A 171 -28.31 -6.14 -6.33
C LEU A 171 -29.36 -7.26 -6.22
N GLU A 172 -28.97 -8.44 -5.73
CA GLU A 172 -29.88 -9.57 -5.51
C GLU A 172 -30.88 -9.27 -4.38
N GLU A 173 -30.47 -8.50 -3.38
CA GLU A 173 -31.35 -8.04 -2.30
C GLU A 173 -32.49 -7.13 -2.81
N VAL A 174 -32.28 -6.43 -3.94
CA VAL A 174 -33.30 -5.57 -4.58
C VAL A 174 -34.20 -6.36 -5.53
N SER A 175 -33.64 -7.34 -6.25
CA SER A 175 -34.41 -8.26 -7.08
C SER A 175 -33.65 -9.56 -7.32
N THR A 176 -34.29 -10.69 -7.01
CA THR A 176 -33.76 -12.04 -7.25
C THR A 176 -33.50 -12.36 -8.72
N SER A 177 -34.07 -11.58 -9.65
CA SER A 177 -33.79 -11.72 -11.09
C SER A 177 -32.34 -11.37 -11.46
N PHE A 178 -31.60 -10.69 -10.59
CA PHE A 178 -30.18 -10.38 -10.80
C PHE A 178 -29.23 -11.49 -10.37
N ALA A 179 -29.70 -12.55 -9.68
CA ALA A 179 -28.86 -13.62 -9.13
C ALA A 179 -27.95 -14.27 -10.21
N ASP A 180 -28.52 -14.61 -11.37
CA ASP A 180 -27.77 -15.21 -12.49
C ASP A 180 -26.78 -14.23 -13.14
N TRP A 181 -26.96 -12.93 -12.93
CA TRP A 181 -26.14 -11.86 -13.49
C TRP A 181 -25.03 -11.38 -12.56
N VAL A 182 -25.04 -11.78 -11.27
CA VAL A 182 -24.04 -11.35 -10.28
C VAL A 182 -22.62 -11.69 -10.73
N VAL A 183 -22.37 -12.96 -11.06
CA VAL A 183 -21.03 -13.43 -11.45
C VAL A 183 -20.56 -12.79 -12.77
N PRO A 184 -21.37 -12.77 -13.86
CA PRO A 184 -20.99 -12.06 -15.08
C PRO A 184 -20.67 -10.58 -14.87
N ILE A 185 -21.48 -9.86 -14.10
CA ILE A 185 -21.26 -8.43 -13.82
C ILE A 185 -19.97 -8.23 -13.03
N ALA A 186 -19.72 -9.03 -12.00
CA ALA A 186 -18.49 -8.96 -11.21
C ALA A 186 -17.24 -9.19 -12.09
N VAL A 187 -17.27 -10.17 -12.99
CA VAL A 187 -16.18 -10.44 -13.94
C VAL A 187 -15.95 -9.24 -14.88
N VAL A 188 -17.03 -8.66 -15.44
CA VAL A 188 -16.93 -7.49 -16.32
C VAL A 188 -16.33 -6.29 -15.57
N ILE A 189 -16.77 -6.05 -14.33
CA ILE A 189 -16.22 -4.98 -13.48
C ILE A 189 -14.73 -5.22 -13.21
N LEU A 190 -14.34 -6.42 -12.79
CA LEU A 190 -12.94 -6.76 -12.52
C LEU A 190 -12.08 -6.56 -13.77
N VAL A 191 -12.48 -7.12 -14.91
CA VAL A 191 -11.76 -6.94 -16.19
C VAL A 191 -11.65 -5.46 -16.54
N GLY A 192 -12.74 -4.69 -16.42
CA GLY A 192 -12.74 -3.25 -16.66
C GLY A 192 -11.76 -2.50 -15.76
N LEU A 193 -11.78 -2.78 -14.45
CA LEU A 193 -10.87 -2.17 -13.48
C LEU A 193 -9.41 -2.51 -13.79
N PHE A 194 -9.07 -3.77 -14.05
CA PHE A 194 -7.70 -4.18 -14.41
C PHE A 194 -7.24 -3.57 -15.74
N VAL A 195 -8.14 -3.46 -16.73
CA VAL A 195 -7.87 -2.79 -18.01
C VAL A 195 -7.60 -1.30 -17.84
N VAL A 196 -8.22 -0.63 -16.86
CA VAL A 196 -7.93 0.77 -16.54
C VAL A 196 -6.63 0.90 -15.75
N GLN A 197 -6.36 -0.01 -14.82
CA GLN A 197 -5.12 -0.01 -14.02
C GLN A 197 -3.84 -0.15 -14.87
N ARG A 198 -3.91 -0.81 -16.04
CA ARG A 198 -2.77 -0.90 -16.98
C ARG A 198 -2.26 0.46 -17.49
N ARG A 199 -3.06 1.53 -17.36
CA ARG A 199 -2.68 2.91 -17.75
C ARG A 199 -1.88 3.63 -16.66
N GLY A 200 -1.63 2.99 -15.52
CA GLY A 200 -0.82 3.51 -14.42
C GLY A 200 -1.63 3.73 -13.14
N THR A 201 -1.07 3.26 -12.02
CA THR A 201 -1.68 3.36 -10.67
C THR A 201 -1.82 4.81 -10.20
N GLY A 202 -0.97 5.72 -10.69
CA GLY A 202 -1.02 7.14 -10.35
C GLY A 202 -2.28 7.86 -10.84
N ALA A 203 -2.87 7.45 -11.97
CA ALA A 203 -4.12 8.02 -12.47
C ALA A 203 -5.32 7.52 -11.66
N VAL A 204 -5.31 6.22 -11.31
CA VAL A 204 -6.36 5.59 -10.49
C VAL A 204 -6.37 6.19 -9.08
N GLY A 205 -5.21 6.33 -8.45
CA GLY A 205 -5.10 6.87 -7.08
C GLY A 205 -5.63 8.30 -6.92
N LYS A 206 -5.55 9.14 -7.97
CA LYS A 206 -6.11 10.50 -7.96
C LYS A 206 -7.64 10.51 -7.93
N VAL A 207 -8.29 9.52 -8.54
CA VAL A 207 -9.75 9.39 -8.56
C VAL A 207 -10.24 8.65 -7.31
N PHE A 208 -9.46 7.67 -6.85
CA PHE A 208 -9.83 6.83 -5.71
C PHE A 208 -9.92 7.59 -4.40
N GLY A 209 -8.97 8.49 -4.11
CA GLY A 209 -8.97 9.29 -2.88
C GLY A 209 -10.27 10.08 -2.65
N PRO A 210 -10.72 10.91 -3.60
CA PRO A 210 -11.99 11.64 -3.48
C PRO A 210 -13.21 10.73 -3.33
N ILE A 211 -13.28 9.62 -4.08
CA ILE A 211 -14.39 8.65 -3.98
C ILE A 211 -14.43 8.04 -2.57
N MET A 212 -13.27 7.66 -2.03
CA MET A 212 -13.19 7.08 -0.69
C MET A 212 -13.58 8.08 0.40
N MET A 213 -13.19 9.35 0.27
CA MET A 213 -13.66 10.39 1.18
C MET A 213 -15.18 10.54 1.15
N LEU A 214 -15.77 10.58 -0.05
CA LEU A 214 -17.23 10.66 -0.21
C LEU A 214 -17.92 9.44 0.42
N TRP A 215 -17.37 8.24 0.21
CA TRP A 215 -17.89 7.01 0.76
C TRP A 215 -17.85 6.99 2.30
N PHE A 216 -16.71 7.31 2.90
CA PHE A 216 -16.59 7.40 4.36
C PHE A 216 -17.48 8.49 4.95
N ALA A 217 -17.59 9.65 4.30
CA ALA A 217 -18.51 10.69 4.72
C ALA A 217 -19.96 10.21 4.70
N THR A 218 -20.36 9.45 3.67
CA THR A 218 -21.70 8.86 3.56
C THR A 218 -21.95 7.87 4.71
N LEU A 219 -21.00 6.97 4.99
CA LEU A 219 -21.11 6.04 6.11
C LEU A 219 -21.18 6.74 7.46
N ALA A 220 -20.38 7.79 7.66
CA ALA A 220 -20.40 8.57 8.89
C ALA A 220 -21.76 9.26 9.09
N ILE A 221 -22.32 9.87 8.04
CA ILE A 221 -23.63 10.52 8.10
C ILE A 221 -24.73 9.50 8.40
N VAL A 222 -24.76 8.37 7.70
CA VAL A 222 -25.76 7.31 7.93
C VAL A 222 -25.63 6.72 9.33
N GLY A 223 -24.39 6.45 9.78
CA GLY A 223 -24.12 5.94 11.12
C GLY A 223 -24.59 6.88 12.22
N VAL A 224 -24.20 8.16 12.15
CA VAL A 224 -24.63 9.17 13.13
C VAL A 224 -26.14 9.35 13.12
N SER A 225 -26.77 9.38 11.93
CA SER A 225 -28.22 9.51 11.79
C SER A 225 -29.00 8.34 12.41
N LYS A 226 -28.37 7.16 12.56
CA LYS A 226 -28.97 5.98 13.19
C LYS A 226 -28.68 5.87 14.69
N ILE A 227 -27.60 6.49 15.19
CA ILE A 227 -27.26 6.53 16.62
C ILE A 227 -28.10 7.58 17.37
N ILE A 228 -28.37 8.74 16.76
CA ILE A 228 -29.09 9.83 17.43
C ILE A 228 -30.52 9.44 17.89
N PRO A 229 -31.31 8.66 17.11
CA PRO A 229 -32.66 8.28 17.52
C PRO A 229 -32.73 7.18 18.59
N ASP A 230 -31.72 6.31 18.68
CA ASP A 230 -31.62 5.19 19.63
C ASP A 230 -30.19 5.15 20.22
N PRO A 231 -29.89 5.99 21.24
CA PRO A 231 -28.56 6.05 21.87
C PRO A 231 -28.22 4.83 22.74
#